data_AF-A0A6P0XTV6-F1
#
_entry.id   AF-A0A6P0XTV6-F1
#
_cell.length_a   1.000
_cell.length_b   1.000
_cell.length_c   1.000
_cell.angle_alpha   90.00
_cell.angle_beta   90.00
_cell.angle_gamma   90.00
#
_symmetry.space_group_name_H-M   'P 1'
#
loop_
_entity.id
_entity.type
_entity.pdbx_description
1 polymer ?
#
loop_
_entity_poly.entity_id
_entity_poly.type
_entity_poly.pdbx_seq_one_letter_code
_entity_poly.pdbx_strand_id
1 'polypeptide(L)'
;SFETPKIPLKLEQQLRRRAVAPSPRKRRVTLQELIEQLQLIKSTIEDRKVRPRTRKTSSKAREQAARAIAELAHQENLVDTASDLEKFLLERSPQSSEGCFEFDRLLELWSSVLQSKAENESNNVQVNSDRVGVFWALLLLSAQSKVELSQEEFYQEIKIRTISSTSERRSVLEKNI
;
A
#
# COMPACT_ATOMS: atom_id res chain seq x y z
N SER A 1 56.42 -27.11 -3.62
CA SER A 1 56.50 -25.65 -3.78
C SER A 1 55.27 -25.18 -4.53
N PHE A 2 54.37 -24.45 -3.88
CA PHE A 2 53.14 -23.95 -4.51
C PHE A 2 53.47 -22.66 -5.27
N GLU A 3 53.46 -22.72 -6.61
CA GLU A 3 53.53 -21.52 -7.44
C GLU A 3 52.22 -20.73 -7.28
N THR A 4 52.31 -19.55 -6.68
CA THR A 4 51.19 -18.60 -6.67
C THR A 4 51.05 -17.99 -8.07
N PRO A 5 49.86 -18.03 -8.68
CA PRO A 5 49.65 -17.39 -9.97
C PRO A 5 49.82 -15.89 -9.81
N LYS A 6 50.82 -15.31 -10.50
CA LYS A 6 51.07 -13.87 -10.53
C LYS A 6 49.87 -13.16 -11.14
N ILE A 7 49.11 -12.48 -10.30
CA ILE A 7 48.01 -11.62 -10.72
C ILE A 7 48.62 -10.46 -11.53
N PRO A 8 48.13 -10.19 -12.76
CA PRO A 8 48.67 -9.12 -13.58
C PRO A 8 48.45 -7.76 -12.91
N LEU A 9 49.48 -6.91 -12.93
CA LEU A 9 49.41 -5.56 -12.40
C LEU A 9 48.43 -4.71 -13.24
N LYS A 10 47.57 -3.94 -12.57
CA LYS A 10 46.50 -3.06 -13.11
C LYS A 10 45.19 -3.77 -13.52
N LEU A 11 44.64 -4.60 -12.64
CA LEU A 11 43.29 -5.16 -12.75
C LEU A 11 42.22 -4.08 -13.01
N GLU A 12 42.37 -2.87 -12.45
CA GLU A 12 41.45 -1.76 -12.67
C GLU A 12 41.37 -1.29 -14.14
N GLN A 13 42.42 -1.53 -14.94
CA GLN A 13 42.41 -1.20 -16.36
C GLN A 13 41.71 -2.27 -17.21
N GLN A 14 41.59 -3.49 -16.69
CA GLN A 14 40.93 -4.62 -17.34
C GLN A 14 39.45 -4.75 -16.95
N LEU A 15 39.04 -4.24 -15.80
CA LEU A 15 37.63 -4.06 -15.43
C LEU A 15 37.04 -2.78 -16.04
N ARG A 16 36.94 -2.72 -17.37
CA ARG A 16 36.17 -1.66 -18.03
C ARG A 16 34.68 -1.99 -17.99
N ARG A 17 33.84 -1.06 -17.53
CA ARG A 17 32.39 -1.16 -17.69
C ARG A 17 32.10 -1.32 -19.18
N ARG A 18 31.42 -2.41 -19.57
CA ARG A 18 30.85 -2.50 -20.92
C ARG A 18 29.90 -1.33 -21.10
N ALA A 19 29.97 -0.65 -22.24
CA ALA A 19 28.95 0.33 -22.60
C ALA A 19 27.60 -0.42 -22.68
N VAL A 20 26.74 -0.18 -21.70
CA VAL A 20 25.37 -0.70 -21.69
C VAL A 20 24.53 0.24 -22.54
N ALA A 21 23.70 -0.31 -23.42
CA ALA A 21 22.77 0.50 -24.21
C ALA A 21 21.92 1.39 -23.27
N PRO A 22 21.73 2.68 -23.58
CA PRO A 22 20.88 3.54 -22.77
C PRO A 22 19.49 2.93 -22.65
N SER A 23 18.87 3.06 -21.47
CA SER A 23 17.53 2.53 -21.25
C SER A 23 16.56 3.13 -22.26
N PRO A 24 15.67 2.32 -22.87
CA PRO A 24 14.73 2.81 -23.86
C PRO A 24 13.85 3.89 -23.23
N ARG A 25 13.85 5.09 -23.82
CA ARG A 25 13.01 6.20 -23.35
C ARG A 25 11.55 5.79 -23.53
N LYS A 26 10.81 5.69 -22.42
CA LYS A 26 9.37 5.44 -22.44
C LYS A 26 8.69 6.61 -23.17
N ARG A 27 8.23 6.40 -24.40
CA ARG A 27 7.40 7.40 -25.10
C ARG A 27 6.11 7.58 -24.29
N ARG A 28 5.69 8.83 -24.12
CA ARG A 28 4.37 9.14 -23.55
C ARG A 28 3.35 8.68 -24.58
N VAL A 29 2.56 7.68 -24.22
CA VAL A 29 1.47 7.16 -25.04
C VAL A 29 0.41 8.26 -25.14
N THR A 30 -0.05 8.56 -26.35
CA THR A 30 -1.15 9.51 -26.55
C THR A 30 -2.48 8.86 -26.14
N LEU A 31 -3.48 9.65 -25.75
CA LEU A 31 -4.80 9.11 -25.39
C LEU A 31 -5.39 8.26 -26.52
N GLN A 32 -5.16 8.64 -27.78
CA GLN A 32 -5.63 7.91 -28.94
C GLN A 32 -4.99 6.52 -29.06
N GLU A 33 -3.66 6.42 -28.86
CA GLU A 33 -2.96 5.12 -28.84
C GLU A 33 -3.42 4.24 -27.69
N LEU A 34 -3.75 4.82 -26.52
CA LEU A 34 -4.29 4.06 -25.39
C LEU A 34 -5.67 3.50 -25.70
N ILE A 35 -6.53 4.29 -26.35
CA ILE A 35 -7.85 3.84 -26.79
C ILE A 35 -7.72 2.69 -27.79
N GLU A 36 -6.84 2.81 -28.78
CA GLU A 36 -6.57 1.74 -29.74
C GLU A 36 -6.03 0.46 -29.07
N GLN A 37 -5.11 0.59 -28.13
CA GLN A 37 -4.58 -0.55 -27.37
C GLN A 37 -5.66 -1.24 -26.53
N LEU A 38 -6.54 -0.48 -25.87
CA LEU A 38 -7.64 -1.04 -25.10
C LEU A 38 -8.67 -1.74 -25.99
N GLN A 39 -8.96 -1.19 -27.16
CA GLN A 39 -9.86 -1.82 -28.14
C GLN A 39 -9.26 -3.11 -28.71
N LEU A 40 -7.94 -3.14 -28.98
CA LEU A 40 -7.23 -4.34 -29.39
C LEU A 40 -7.23 -5.42 -28.29
N ILE A 41 -7.07 -5.03 -27.03
CA ILE A 41 -7.15 -5.97 -25.91
C ILE A 41 -8.58 -6.49 -25.76
N LYS A 42 -9.60 -5.63 -25.93
CA LYS A 42 -11.00 -6.04 -25.91
C LYS A 42 -11.29 -7.10 -26.97
N SER A 43 -10.90 -6.87 -28.23
CA SER A 43 -11.14 -7.82 -29.31
C SER A 43 -10.40 -9.15 -29.10
N THR A 44 -9.14 -9.10 -28.62
CA THR A 44 -8.37 -10.33 -28.32
C THR A 44 -8.92 -11.11 -27.13
N ILE A 45 -9.61 -10.47 -26.18
CA ILE A 45 -10.31 -11.13 -25.08
C ILE A 45 -11.63 -11.74 -25.56
N GLU A 46 -12.41 -11.02 -26.38
CA GLU A 46 -13.69 -11.49 -26.94
C GLU A 46 -13.50 -12.71 -27.86
N ASP A 47 -12.45 -12.72 -28.69
CA ASP A 47 -12.11 -13.86 -29.56
C ASP A 47 -11.61 -15.10 -28.79
N ARG A 48 -11.21 -14.92 -27.53
CA ARG A 48 -10.70 -16.02 -26.71
C ARG A 48 -11.85 -16.82 -26.11
N LYS A 49 -12.50 -17.65 -26.94
CA LYS A 49 -13.44 -18.69 -26.46
C LYS A 49 -12.83 -19.45 -25.29
N VAL A 50 -13.61 -19.54 -24.21
CA VAL A 50 -13.24 -20.10 -22.91
C VAL A 50 -12.63 -21.49 -23.07
N ARG A 51 -11.31 -21.57 -23.09
CA ARG A 51 -10.57 -22.79 -22.76
C ARG A 51 -9.92 -22.52 -21.40
N PRO A 52 -10.27 -23.26 -20.33
CA PRO A 52 -9.69 -23.04 -19.02
C PRO A 52 -8.25 -23.56 -19.05
N ARG A 53 -7.32 -22.75 -19.58
CA ARG A 53 -5.93 -22.87 -19.19
C ARG A 53 -5.84 -22.14 -17.86
N THR A 54 -5.74 -22.91 -16.79
CA THR A 54 -5.14 -22.46 -15.53
C THR A 54 -3.74 -21.95 -15.84
N ARG A 55 -3.66 -20.67 -16.26
CA ARG A 55 -2.39 -19.94 -16.23
C ARG A 55 -2.09 -19.81 -14.75
N LYS A 56 -1.16 -20.65 -14.27
CA LYS A 56 -0.43 -20.36 -13.05
C LYS A 56 0.07 -18.92 -13.22
N THR A 57 -0.58 -17.99 -12.53
CA THR A 57 -0.07 -16.63 -12.43
C THR A 57 1.30 -16.81 -11.81
N SER A 58 2.34 -16.51 -12.59
CA SER A 58 3.71 -16.59 -12.13
C SER A 58 3.78 -15.84 -10.80
N SER A 59 4.18 -16.51 -9.72
CA SER A 59 4.23 -15.87 -8.39
C SER A 59 5.07 -14.60 -8.46
N LYS A 60 6.07 -14.56 -9.34
CA LYS A 60 6.88 -13.36 -9.63
C LYS A 60 6.07 -12.17 -10.14
N ALA A 61 5.02 -12.36 -10.95
CA ALA A 61 4.18 -11.24 -11.42
C ALA A 61 3.30 -10.69 -10.29
N ARG A 62 2.78 -11.57 -9.42
CA ARG A 62 2.02 -11.17 -8.23
C ARG A 62 2.92 -10.54 -7.17
N GLU A 63 4.14 -11.04 -7.03
CA GLU A 63 5.17 -10.52 -6.14
C GLU A 63 5.74 -9.20 -6.65
N GLN A 64 5.89 -9.02 -7.97
CA GLN A 64 6.23 -7.73 -8.59
C GLN A 64 5.10 -6.71 -8.44
N ALA A 65 3.83 -7.12 -8.60
CA ALA A 65 2.70 -6.25 -8.33
C ALA A 65 2.64 -5.86 -6.84
N ALA A 66 2.82 -6.82 -5.93
CA ALA A 66 2.90 -6.55 -4.49
C ALA A 66 4.09 -5.67 -4.12
N ARG A 67 5.26 -5.87 -4.75
CA ARG A 67 6.44 -5.01 -4.58
C ARG A 67 6.23 -3.62 -5.16
N ALA A 68 5.56 -3.48 -6.30
CA ALA A 68 5.22 -2.18 -6.86
C ALA A 68 4.19 -1.44 -5.98
N ILE A 69 3.21 -2.15 -5.42
CA ILE A 69 2.27 -1.60 -4.42
C ILE A 69 3.01 -1.21 -3.14
N ALA A 70 3.95 -2.04 -2.68
CA ALA A 70 4.78 -1.75 -1.52
C ALA A 70 5.77 -0.59 -1.78
N GLU A 71 6.33 -0.47 -2.98
CA GLU A 71 7.18 0.65 -3.39
C GLU A 71 6.37 1.95 -3.51
N LEU A 72 5.12 1.88 -3.97
CA LEU A 72 4.19 3.02 -3.93
C LEU A 72 3.81 3.40 -2.51
N ALA A 73 3.68 2.44 -1.60
CA ALA A 73 3.52 2.69 -0.17
C ALA A 73 4.82 3.18 0.51
N HIS A 74 5.98 2.84 -0.05
CA HIS A 74 7.31 3.24 0.40
C HIS A 74 7.75 4.59 -0.15
N GLN A 75 7.01 5.18 -1.10
CA GLN A 75 7.09 6.60 -1.42
C GLN A 75 6.46 7.44 -0.27
N GLU A 76 7.11 7.31 0.90
CA GLU A 76 7.47 8.34 1.86
C GLU A 76 6.39 8.99 2.74
N ASN A 77 5.28 8.31 3.05
CA ASN A 77 4.49 8.76 4.20
C ASN A 77 3.64 7.69 4.91
N LEU A 78 3.67 6.41 4.54
CA LEU A 78 2.70 5.46 5.11
C LEU A 78 2.94 5.15 6.59
N VAL A 79 4.19 4.92 6.98
CA VAL A 79 4.53 4.58 8.38
C VAL A 79 4.37 5.80 9.29
N ASP A 80 4.72 6.98 8.79
CA ASP A 80 4.56 8.23 9.51
C ASP A 80 3.09 8.61 9.64
N THR A 81 2.30 8.51 8.55
CA THR A 81 0.85 8.69 8.62
C THR A 81 0.21 7.66 9.54
N ALA A 82 0.63 6.40 9.55
CA ALA A 82 0.14 5.41 10.51
C ALA A 82 0.47 5.78 11.96
N SER A 83 1.67 6.29 12.22
CA SER A 83 2.08 6.72 13.56
C SER A 83 1.33 7.97 14.04
N ASP A 84 1.11 8.93 13.15
CA ASP A 84 0.32 10.13 13.46
C ASP A 84 -1.17 9.78 13.61
N LEU A 85 -1.69 8.87 12.78
CA LEU A 85 -3.05 8.37 12.86
C LEU A 85 -3.29 7.59 14.15
N GLU A 86 -2.32 6.79 14.60
CA GLU A 86 -2.37 6.10 15.89
C GLU A 86 -2.51 7.10 17.05
N LYS A 87 -1.66 8.13 17.10
CA LYS A 87 -1.72 9.18 18.13
C LYS A 87 -3.07 9.90 18.08
N PHE A 88 -3.53 10.25 16.88
CA PHE A 88 -4.81 10.91 16.67
C PHE A 88 -5.98 10.04 17.17
N LEU A 89 -5.96 8.75 16.83
CA LEU A 89 -6.99 7.80 17.28
C LEU A 89 -6.95 7.62 18.80
N LEU A 90 -5.78 7.61 19.43
CA LEU A 90 -5.65 7.54 20.90
C LEU A 90 -6.18 8.80 21.59
N GLU A 91 -5.89 9.99 21.05
CA GLU A 91 -6.31 11.27 21.62
C GLU A 91 -7.82 11.51 21.45
N ARG A 92 -8.36 11.15 20.28
CA ARG A 92 -9.74 11.43 19.91
C ARG A 92 -10.69 10.27 20.22
N SER A 93 -10.18 9.12 20.66
CA SER A 93 -10.99 7.91 20.87
C SER A 93 -12.20 8.23 21.76
N PRO A 94 -13.43 7.98 21.30
CA PRO A 94 -14.61 8.15 22.15
C PRO A 94 -14.47 7.23 23.37
N GLN A 95 -14.53 7.81 24.56
CA GLN A 95 -14.50 7.10 25.86
C GLN A 95 -15.77 6.27 26.11
N SER A 96 -16.71 6.28 25.17
CA SER A 96 -17.98 5.57 25.27
C SER A 96 -17.82 4.08 24.98
N SER A 97 -18.70 3.27 25.56
CA SER A 97 -18.76 1.81 25.39
C SER A 97 -18.98 1.36 23.92
N GLU A 98 -19.43 2.26 23.04
CA GLU A 98 -19.51 2.08 21.59
C GLU A 98 -18.34 2.77 20.88
N GLY A 99 -17.12 2.62 21.41
CA GLY A 99 -15.91 3.35 21.04
C GLY A 99 -15.35 3.06 19.64
N CYS A 100 -16.20 3.08 18.61
CA CYS A 100 -15.86 2.86 17.22
C CYS A 100 -15.96 4.18 16.44
N PHE A 101 -14.99 4.43 15.55
CA PHE A 101 -15.05 5.49 14.55
C PHE A 101 -15.62 4.94 13.25
N GLU A 102 -16.47 5.74 12.61
CA GLU A 102 -16.81 5.58 11.19
C GLU A 102 -15.61 6.04 10.35
N PHE A 103 -15.26 5.28 9.32
CA PHE A 103 -14.13 5.59 8.46
C PHE A 103 -14.30 6.92 7.74
N ASP A 104 -15.49 7.22 7.23
CA ASP A 104 -15.73 8.47 6.52
C ASP A 104 -15.63 9.68 7.49
N ARG A 105 -16.07 9.55 8.74
CA ARG A 105 -15.84 10.61 9.76
C ARG A 105 -14.38 10.77 10.16
N LEU A 106 -13.63 9.68 10.25
CA LEU A 106 -12.19 9.74 10.49
C LEU A 106 -11.49 10.54 9.39
N LEU A 107 -11.86 10.28 8.13
CA LEU A 107 -11.30 11.00 6.98
C LEU A 107 -11.61 12.49 7.01
N GLU A 108 -12.85 12.88 7.35
CA GLU A 108 -13.22 14.29 7.47
C GLU A 108 -12.34 15.00 8.52
N LEU A 109 -12.22 14.41 9.72
CA LEU A 109 -11.41 14.98 10.79
C LEU A 109 -9.92 15.00 10.43
N TRP A 110 -9.41 13.93 9.83
CA TRP A 110 -8.02 13.81 9.40
C TRP A 110 -7.67 14.83 8.32
N SER A 111 -8.55 15.02 7.34
CA SER A 111 -8.37 16.00 6.26
C SER A 111 -8.26 17.43 6.79
N SER A 112 -9.01 17.78 7.82
CA SER A 112 -8.92 19.09 8.49
C SER A 112 -7.58 19.28 9.20
N VAL A 113 -7.08 18.23 9.88
CA VAL A 113 -5.75 18.24 10.51
C VAL A 113 -4.65 18.41 9.46
N LEU A 114 -4.71 17.70 8.34
CA LEU A 114 -3.74 17.84 7.27
C LEU A 114 -3.79 19.21 6.59
N GLN A 115 -4.99 19.76 6.36
CA GLN A 115 -5.14 21.10 5.78
C GLN A 115 -4.52 22.17 6.67
N SER A 116 -4.72 22.11 7.99
CA SER A 116 -4.05 23.03 8.92
C SER A 116 -2.52 22.90 8.93
N LYS A 117 -1.98 21.72 8.60
CA LYS A 117 -0.55 21.45 8.48
C LYS A 117 0.02 21.87 7.10
N ALA A 118 -0.85 22.00 6.09
CA ALA A 118 -0.52 22.19 4.68
C ALA A 118 -0.73 23.61 4.14
N GLU A 119 -1.10 24.61 4.97
CA GLU A 119 -1.25 26.02 4.58
C GLU A 119 0.00 26.67 3.93
N ASN A 120 1.12 25.95 3.78
CA ASN A 120 2.32 26.41 3.09
C ASN A 120 2.54 25.87 1.66
N GLU A 121 1.79 24.88 1.16
CA GLU A 121 2.05 24.27 -0.17
C GLU A 121 0.75 24.00 -0.94
N SER A 122 0.50 24.80 -1.98
CA SER A 122 -0.68 24.71 -2.86
C SER A 122 -0.65 23.47 -3.76
N ASN A 123 -1.37 22.39 -3.43
CA ASN A 123 -1.61 21.28 -4.37
C ASN A 123 -2.97 20.59 -4.17
N ASN A 124 -3.89 20.79 -5.13
CA ASN A 124 -5.27 20.27 -5.14
C ASN A 124 -5.37 18.76 -5.50
N VAL A 125 -4.25 18.07 -5.76
CA VAL A 125 -4.22 16.67 -6.24
C VAL A 125 -4.14 15.63 -5.10
N GLN A 126 -3.98 16.06 -3.85
CA GLN A 126 -3.63 15.17 -2.72
C GLN A 126 -4.81 14.36 -2.13
N VAL A 127 -6.06 14.81 -2.30
CA VAL A 127 -7.21 14.33 -1.49
C VAL A 127 -7.54 12.84 -1.69
N ASN A 128 -7.48 12.34 -2.92
CA ASN A 128 -7.76 10.93 -3.20
C ASN A 128 -6.62 10.01 -2.74
N SER A 129 -5.38 10.50 -2.85
CA SER A 129 -4.20 9.78 -2.36
C SER A 129 -4.21 9.70 -0.83
N ASP A 130 -4.75 10.72 -0.15
CA ASP A 130 -4.88 10.75 1.31
C ASP A 130 -5.87 9.70 1.81
N ARG A 131 -7.06 9.56 1.19
CA ARG A 131 -8.03 8.51 1.57
C ARG A 131 -7.44 7.10 1.47
N VAL A 132 -6.80 6.81 0.35
CA VAL A 132 -6.18 5.50 0.12
C VAL A 132 -5.00 5.30 1.07
N GLY A 133 -4.20 6.34 1.31
CA GLY A 133 -3.10 6.33 2.28
C GLY A 133 -3.57 6.02 3.70
N VAL A 134 -4.60 6.71 4.19
CA VAL A 134 -5.21 6.47 5.50
C VAL A 134 -5.74 5.04 5.60
N PHE A 135 -6.39 4.53 4.56
CA PHE A 135 -6.84 3.13 4.54
C PHE A 135 -5.68 2.14 4.67
N TRP A 136 -4.59 2.33 3.91
CA TRP A 136 -3.40 1.50 4.05
C TRP A 136 -2.74 1.65 5.43
N ALA A 137 -2.77 2.84 6.01
CA ALA A 137 -2.24 3.10 7.35
C ALA A 137 -3.05 2.34 8.41
N LEU A 138 -4.38 2.34 8.31
CA LEU A 138 -5.26 1.53 9.14
C LEU A 138 -5.02 0.03 8.96
N LEU A 139 -4.80 -0.41 7.72
CA LEU A 139 -4.46 -1.81 7.45
C LEU A 139 -3.14 -2.20 8.12
N LEU A 140 -2.15 -1.30 8.10
CA LEU A 140 -0.88 -1.50 8.78
C LEU A 140 -1.06 -1.52 10.31
N LEU A 141 -1.84 -0.60 10.88
CA LEU A 141 -2.13 -0.55 12.31
C LEU A 141 -2.91 -1.78 12.79
N SER A 142 -3.82 -2.32 11.97
CA SER A 142 -4.52 -3.56 12.29
C SER A 142 -3.62 -4.79 12.22
N ALA A 143 -2.70 -4.84 11.26
CA ALA A 143 -1.65 -5.87 11.24
C ALA A 143 -0.75 -5.80 12.50
N GLN A 144 -0.57 -4.61 13.08
CA GLN A 144 0.15 -4.39 14.34
C GLN A 144 -0.72 -4.61 15.59
N SER A 145 -1.97 -5.06 15.46
CA SER A 145 -2.93 -5.24 16.57
C SER A 145 -3.19 -3.97 17.40
N LYS A 146 -3.02 -2.78 16.80
CA LYS A 146 -3.31 -1.49 17.44
C LYS A 146 -4.76 -1.05 17.23
N VAL A 147 -5.33 -1.47 16.10
CA VAL A 147 -6.66 -1.07 15.65
C VAL A 147 -7.39 -2.30 15.12
N GLU A 148 -8.68 -2.40 15.40
CA GLU A 148 -9.57 -3.40 14.83
C GLU A 148 -10.48 -2.74 13.78
N LEU A 149 -10.63 -3.39 12.63
CA LEU A 149 -11.50 -2.96 11.54
C LEU A 149 -12.66 -3.95 11.44
N SER A 150 -13.89 -3.46 11.51
CA SER A 150 -15.09 -4.27 11.38
C SER A 150 -15.97 -3.74 10.25
N GLN A 151 -16.42 -4.65 9.39
CA GLN A 151 -17.30 -4.37 8.25
C GLN A 151 -18.35 -5.48 8.18
N GLU A 152 -19.63 -5.12 8.14
CA GLU A 152 -20.74 -6.08 8.16
C GLU A 152 -20.99 -6.71 6.77
N GLU A 153 -20.86 -5.92 5.71
CA GLU A 153 -21.02 -6.36 4.32
C GLU A 153 -20.02 -5.65 3.39
N PHE A 154 -19.67 -6.28 2.26
CA PHE A 154 -18.71 -5.72 1.31
C PHE A 154 -19.12 -4.32 0.84
N TYR A 155 -18.15 -3.40 0.82
CA TYR A 155 -18.30 -1.99 0.42
C TYR A 155 -19.20 -1.14 1.33
N GLN A 156 -19.62 -1.66 2.48
CA GLN A 156 -20.28 -0.86 3.51
C GLN A 156 -19.26 -0.11 4.38
N GLU A 157 -19.80 0.75 5.24
CA GLU A 157 -19.05 1.53 6.23
C GLU A 157 -18.09 0.65 7.04
N ILE A 158 -16.86 1.14 7.20
CA ILE A 158 -15.83 0.46 8.00
C ILE A 158 -15.82 1.12 9.37
N LYS A 159 -16.08 0.32 10.40
CA LYS A 159 -16.00 0.73 11.80
C LYS A 159 -14.59 0.42 12.33
N ILE A 160 -14.00 1.37 13.03
CA ILE A 160 -12.60 1.36 13.48
C ILE A 160 -12.58 1.43 15.00
N ARG A 161 -11.97 0.47 15.67
CA ARG A 161 -11.84 0.43 17.13
C ARG A 161 -10.38 0.44 17.54
N THR A 162 -10.02 1.26 18.53
CA THR A 162 -8.67 1.23 19.10
C THR A 162 -8.54 0.10 20.10
N ILE A 163 -7.48 -0.69 19.98
CA ILE A 163 -7.15 -1.74 20.93
C ILE A 163 -6.17 -1.12 21.94
N SER A 164 -6.68 -0.24 22.81
CA SER A 164 -5.91 0.14 23.99
C SER A 164 -5.75 -1.12 24.85
N SER A 165 -4.63 -1.25 25.55
CA SER A 165 -4.27 -2.41 26.37
C SER A 165 -5.17 -2.60 27.60
N THR A 166 -6.47 -2.33 27.50
CA THR A 166 -7.50 -2.87 28.37
C THR A 166 -7.67 -4.34 28.02
N SER A 167 -6.66 -5.13 28.40
CA SER A 167 -6.80 -6.57 28.57
C SER A 167 -7.71 -6.82 29.78
N GLU A 168 -8.97 -6.40 29.69
CA GLU A 168 -10.01 -6.86 30.58
C GLU A 168 -10.47 -8.22 30.05
N ARG A 169 -9.80 -9.22 30.62
CA ARG A 169 -10.28 -10.58 30.87
C ARG A 169 -11.65 -10.86 30.26
N ARG A 170 -11.65 -11.73 29.25
CA ARG A 170 -12.78 -12.63 28.94
C ARG A 170 -13.07 -13.54 30.16
N SER A 171 -13.64 -12.96 31.21
CA SER A 171 -14.56 -13.60 32.13
C SER A 171 -15.88 -12.96 31.74
N VAL A 172 -16.82 -13.63 31.09
CA VAL A 172 -17.65 -14.71 31.63
C VAL A 172 -18.33 -15.36 30.44
N LEU A 173 -18.25 -16.69 30.30
CA LEU A 173 -19.34 -17.54 29.79
C LEU A 173 -19.11 -19.04 30.15
N GLU A 174 -18.57 -19.30 31.35
CA GLU A 174 -18.84 -20.56 32.07
C GLU A 174 -19.57 -20.24 33.38
N LYS A 175 -20.78 -19.70 33.22
CA LYS A 175 -21.90 -20.07 34.08
C LYS A 175 -22.88 -20.76 33.16
N ASN A 176 -22.86 -22.10 33.15
CA ASN A 176 -24.00 -22.99 32.94
C ASN A 176 -23.51 -24.44 32.78
N ILE A 177 -23.30 -25.13 33.91
CA ILE A 177 -23.89 -26.43 34.34
C ILE A 177 -23.09 -26.92 35.55
#